data_AF-A0A9W6KY77-F1
#
_entry.id   AF-A0A9W6KY77-F1
#
_cell.length_a   1.000
_cell.length_b   1.000
_cell.length_c   1.000
_cell.angle_alpha   90.00
_cell.angle_beta   90.00
_cell.angle_gamma   90.00
#
_symmetry.space_group_name_H-M   'P 1'
#
loop_
_entity.id
_entity.type
_entity.pdbx_description
1 polymer ?
#
loop_
_entity_poly.entity_id
_entity_poly.type
_entity_poly.pdbx_seq_one_letter_code
_entity_poly.pdbx_strand_id
1 'polypeptide(L)'
;MDPEADRPAGVFQAASEVDASGSRASEPASQAAGATFGIKLSHNGLALGWLGRNSSGWAVLADSPLLLEQYIYDGKTYFRVPGESKYMSISDQSYVGFYAWSGATVFHQEGEHLVSDYNGQKLSMYSTDNGYLYCWDKYTVLEVQLTSP
;
A
#
# COMPACT_ATOMS: atom_id res chain seq x y z
N MET A 1 16.24 -18.76 -15.11
CA MET A 1 15.03 -17.91 -14.95
C MET A 1 15.53 -16.51 -14.70
N ASP A 2 15.19 -15.57 -15.58
CA ASP A 2 15.71 -14.21 -15.55
C ASP A 2 15.14 -13.42 -14.37
N PRO A 3 15.98 -12.83 -13.50
CA PRO A 3 15.52 -11.95 -12.42
C PRO A 3 14.94 -10.61 -12.94
N GLU A 4 15.02 -10.34 -14.24
CA GLU A 4 14.46 -9.16 -14.89
C GLU A 4 13.00 -9.32 -15.35
N ALA A 5 12.50 -10.55 -15.42
CA ALA A 5 11.14 -10.84 -15.90
C ALA A 5 10.02 -10.53 -14.87
N ASP A 6 10.39 -10.23 -13.62
CA ASP A 6 9.46 -9.96 -12.51
C ASP A 6 9.40 -8.48 -12.12
N ARG A 7 10.03 -7.60 -12.92
CA ARG A 7 9.78 -6.16 -12.86
C ARG A 7 8.44 -5.93 -13.56
N PRO A 8 7.48 -5.20 -12.98
CA PRO A 8 6.25 -4.88 -13.69
C PRO A 8 6.61 -4.13 -14.97
N ALA A 9 6.34 -4.76 -16.12
CA ALA A 9 6.34 -4.09 -17.42
C ALA A 9 5.11 -3.18 -17.48
N GLY A 10 5.14 -2.11 -16.69
CA GLY A 10 4.10 -1.09 -16.68
C GLY A 10 4.21 -0.28 -17.95
N VAL A 11 3.44 -0.66 -18.97
CA VAL A 11 3.05 0.27 -20.03
C VAL A 11 2.35 1.43 -19.34
N PHE A 12 3.02 2.57 -19.34
CA PHE A 12 2.47 3.84 -18.91
C PHE A 12 1.24 4.14 -19.76
N GLN A 13 0.05 4.05 -19.16
CA GLN A 13 -1.02 4.94 -19.55
C GLN A 13 -0.97 6.14 -18.60
N ALA A 14 -0.06 7.07 -18.92
CA ALA A 14 -0.30 8.45 -18.56
C ALA A 14 -1.67 8.79 -19.17
N ALA A 15 -2.64 9.09 -18.32
CA ALA A 15 -3.90 9.65 -18.77
C ALA A 15 -3.55 10.88 -19.60
N SER A 16 -3.74 10.78 -20.92
CA SER A 16 -3.55 11.87 -21.85
C SER A 16 -4.35 13.06 -21.34
N GLU A 17 -3.74 14.24 -21.37
CA GLU A 17 -4.41 15.50 -21.11
C GLU A 17 -5.58 15.62 -22.07
N VAL A 18 -6.80 15.41 -21.57
CA VAL A 18 -8.03 15.79 -22.25
C VAL A 18 -8.61 16.96 -21.47
N ASP A 19 -8.82 18.01 -22.24
CA ASP A 19 -9.26 19.35 -21.86
C ASP A 19 -10.57 19.35 -21.03
N ALA A 20 -10.74 20.46 -20.32
CA ALA A 20 -11.82 20.90 -19.43
C ALA A 20 -13.15 20.11 -19.39
N SER A 21 -13.65 19.88 -18.16
CA SER A 21 -15.03 19.48 -17.75
C SER A 21 -15.36 18.00 -17.50
N GLY A 22 -14.38 17.18 -17.10
CA GLY A 22 -14.64 15.91 -16.42
C GLY A 22 -14.26 15.99 -14.95
N SER A 23 -15.23 15.95 -14.03
CA SER A 23 -14.99 15.92 -12.58
C SER A 23 -14.07 14.75 -12.20
N ARG A 24 -12.76 15.00 -12.16
CA ARG A 24 -11.83 14.17 -11.38
C ARG A 24 -12.37 14.18 -9.97
N ALA A 25 -12.76 13.03 -9.43
CA ALA A 25 -13.25 12.92 -8.08
C ALA A 25 -12.21 13.55 -7.14
N SER A 26 -12.49 14.76 -6.68
CA SER A 26 -11.66 15.47 -5.72
C SER A 26 -11.67 14.66 -4.44
N GLU A 27 -10.50 14.54 -3.81
CA GLU A 27 -10.40 13.97 -2.47
C GLU A 27 -11.43 14.65 -1.55
N PRO A 28 -12.34 13.89 -0.93
CA PRO A 28 -13.35 14.47 -0.05
C PRO A 28 -12.71 15.03 1.23
N ALA A 29 -13.41 15.88 1.98
CA ALA A 29 -12.92 16.29 3.29
C ALA A 29 -13.09 15.12 4.29
N SER A 30 -12.02 14.69 4.95
CA SER A 30 -12.04 13.62 5.96
C SER A 30 -12.16 14.16 7.39
N GLN A 31 -12.68 13.31 8.29
CA GLN A 31 -12.61 13.53 9.73
C GLN A 31 -11.25 13.08 10.26
N ALA A 32 -10.44 14.08 10.65
CA ALA A 32 -9.18 13.99 11.39
C ALA A 32 -8.02 13.23 10.72
N ALA A 33 -6.92 13.96 10.46
CA ALA A 33 -5.59 13.36 10.30
C ALA A 33 -5.20 12.70 11.63
N GLY A 34 -5.17 11.37 11.65
CA GLY A 34 -4.73 10.61 12.82
C GLY A 34 -3.25 10.84 13.13
N ALA A 35 -2.81 10.42 14.32
CA ALA A 35 -1.39 10.31 14.63
C ALA A 35 -0.69 9.45 13.55
N THR A 36 0.55 9.81 13.21
CA THR A 36 1.32 9.03 12.25
C THR A 36 1.82 7.73 12.87
N PHE A 37 2.00 6.72 12.04
CA PHE A 37 2.49 5.40 12.45
C PHE A 37 3.31 4.77 11.32
N GLY A 38 4.20 3.85 11.67
CA GLY A 38 4.85 2.93 10.74
C GLY A 38 4.25 1.53 10.83
N ILE A 39 4.44 0.73 9.78
CA ILE A 39 4.04 -0.69 9.76
C ILE A 39 5.30 -1.54 9.78
N LYS A 40 5.55 -2.22 10.89
CA LYS A 40 6.63 -3.22 11.00
C LYS A 40 6.16 -4.53 10.38
N LEU A 41 7.06 -5.20 9.65
CA LEU A 41 6.80 -6.44 8.95
C LEU A 41 7.60 -7.57 9.58
N SER A 42 6.93 -8.67 9.94
CA SER A 42 7.54 -9.89 10.44
C SER A 42 6.97 -11.13 9.77
N HIS A 43 7.66 -12.25 9.93
CA HIS A 43 7.17 -13.56 9.52
C HIS A 43 7.64 -14.62 10.52
N ASN A 44 6.71 -15.39 11.09
CA ASN A 44 6.96 -16.35 12.16
C ASN A 44 7.71 -15.71 13.35
N GLY A 45 7.34 -14.48 13.71
CA GLY A 45 7.98 -13.72 14.78
C GLY A 45 9.36 -13.13 14.46
N LEU A 46 9.94 -13.40 13.28
CA LEU A 46 11.18 -12.77 12.84
C LEU A 46 10.89 -11.40 12.21
N ALA A 47 11.46 -10.35 12.77
CA ALA A 47 11.38 -9.01 12.19
C ALA A 47 12.16 -8.96 10.85
N LEU A 48 11.46 -8.63 9.78
CA LEU A 48 12.04 -8.49 8.44
C LEU A 48 12.42 -7.04 8.13
N GLY A 49 11.63 -6.08 8.62
CA GLY A 49 11.83 -4.66 8.35
C GLY A 49 10.54 -3.88 8.51
N TRP A 50 10.39 -2.85 7.68
CA TRP A 50 9.25 -1.96 7.67
C TRP A 50 8.61 -1.88 6.30
N LEU A 51 7.34 -1.49 6.26
CA LEU A 51 6.70 -1.04 5.05
C LEU A 51 7.29 0.31 4.64
N GLY A 52 7.86 0.32 3.44
CA GLY A 52 8.42 1.48 2.77
C GLY A 52 7.74 1.75 1.43
N ARG A 53 8.27 2.75 0.72
CA ARG A 53 7.84 3.11 -0.64
C ARG A 53 9.06 3.37 -1.51
N ASN A 54 9.13 2.74 -2.67
CA ASN A 54 10.20 3.01 -3.64
C ASN A 54 9.90 4.25 -4.52
N SER A 55 10.84 4.66 -5.37
CA SER A 55 10.70 5.85 -6.22
C SER A 55 9.56 5.77 -7.25
N SER A 56 9.13 4.55 -7.61
CA SER A 56 7.99 4.32 -8.50
C SER A 56 6.65 4.29 -7.76
N GLY A 57 6.65 4.48 -6.43
CA GLY A 57 5.44 4.50 -5.61
C GLY A 57 4.94 3.12 -5.17
N TRP A 58 5.71 2.05 -5.38
CA TRP A 58 5.36 0.71 -4.91
C TRP A 58 5.73 0.52 -3.45
N ALA A 59 4.92 -0.27 -2.74
CA ALA A 59 5.23 -0.65 -1.37
C ALA A 59 6.30 -1.75 -1.38
N VAL A 60 7.31 -1.55 -0.54
CA VAL A 60 8.48 -2.43 -0.46
C VAL A 60 8.88 -2.66 0.99
N LEU A 61 9.60 -3.74 1.25
CA LEU A 61 10.34 -3.97 2.48
C LEU A 61 11.49 -2.94 2.57
N ALA A 62 11.61 -2.26 3.70
CA ALA A 62 12.59 -1.22 3.93
C ALA A 62 13.19 -1.28 5.34
N ASP A 63 14.38 -0.71 5.50
CA ASP A 63 15.07 -0.62 6.80
C ASP A 63 14.48 0.46 7.72
N SER A 64 13.73 1.41 7.15
CA SER A 64 13.11 2.53 7.88
C SER A 64 11.63 2.66 7.51
N PRO A 65 10.77 3.04 8.47
CA PRO A 65 9.34 3.11 8.23
C PRO A 65 8.98 4.25 7.28
N LEU A 66 8.10 3.96 6.32
CA LEU A 66 7.24 4.99 5.76
C LEU A 66 6.16 5.32 6.79
N LEU A 67 6.07 6.59 7.17
CA LEU A 67 5.01 7.06 8.05
C LEU A 67 3.69 7.19 7.28
N LEU A 68 2.64 6.66 7.88
CA LEU A 68 1.27 6.67 7.39
C LEU A 68 0.37 7.32 8.43
N GLU A 69 -0.77 7.81 7.98
CA GLU A 69 -1.87 8.26 8.83
C GLU A 69 -3.16 7.57 8.43
N GLN A 70 -4.09 7.48 9.38
CA GLN A 70 -5.44 7.02 9.08
C GLN A 70 -6.23 8.18 8.49
N TYR A 71 -6.86 7.92 7.36
CA TYR A 71 -7.79 8.81 6.69
C TYR A 71 -9.16 8.12 6.66
N ILE A 72 -10.12 8.63 7.43
CA ILE A 72 -11.43 8.01 7.55
C ILE A 72 -12.39 8.68 6.56
N TYR A 73 -13.01 7.87 5.69
CA TYR A 73 -14.03 8.32 4.75
C TYR A 73 -15.09 7.23 4.57
N ASP A 74 -16.36 7.61 4.66
CA ASP A 74 -17.52 6.72 4.52
C ASP A 74 -17.43 5.46 5.40
N GLY A 75 -16.98 5.63 6.64
CA GLY A 75 -16.81 4.54 7.61
C GLY A 75 -15.66 3.58 7.32
N LYS A 76 -14.85 3.86 6.29
CA LYS A 76 -13.67 3.07 5.92
C LYS A 76 -12.39 3.81 6.30
N THR A 77 -11.36 3.04 6.68
CA THR A 77 -10.05 3.57 7.08
C THR A 77 -9.04 3.35 5.95
N TYR A 78 -8.61 4.44 5.34
CA TYR A 78 -7.54 4.43 4.36
C TYR A 78 -6.21 4.75 5.04
N PHE A 79 -5.12 4.11 4.59
CA PHE A 79 -3.78 4.48 5.04
C PHE A 79 -3.17 5.45 4.03
N ARG A 80 -2.92 6.69 4.47
CA ARG A 80 -2.45 7.79 3.64
C ARG A 80 -1.02 8.16 4.02
N VAL A 81 -0.22 8.61 3.05
CA VAL A 81 1.07 9.24 3.33
C VAL A 81 0.83 10.68 3.79
N PRO A 82 1.28 11.09 5.00
CA PRO A 82 1.01 12.42 5.53
C PRO A 82 1.47 13.54 4.60
N GLY A 83 0.60 14.52 4.37
CA GLY A 83 0.88 15.65 3.47
C GLY A 83 0.82 15.30 1.98
N GLU A 84 0.50 14.05 1.61
CA GLU A 84 0.33 13.62 0.23
C GLU A 84 -1.09 13.05 0.00
N SER A 85 -1.68 13.34 -1.16
CA SER A 85 -2.90 12.64 -1.63
C SER A 85 -2.55 11.27 -2.20
N LYS A 86 -1.80 10.46 -1.43
CA LYS A 86 -1.33 9.13 -1.80
C LYS A 86 -1.72 8.11 -0.75
N TYR A 87 -2.45 7.10 -1.19
CA TYR A 87 -3.09 6.09 -0.35
C TYR A 87 -2.52 4.72 -0.66
N MET A 88 -2.23 3.95 0.39
CA MET A 88 -1.89 2.55 0.23
C MET A 88 -3.05 1.83 -0.47
N SER A 89 -2.75 1.16 -1.56
CA SER A 89 -3.75 0.45 -2.37
C SER A 89 -3.15 -0.77 -3.05
N ILE A 90 -4.01 -1.63 -3.59
CA ILE A 90 -3.59 -2.73 -4.45
C ILE A 90 -3.91 -2.51 -5.93
N SER A 91 -2.98 -2.95 -6.77
CA SER A 91 -3.19 -3.04 -8.21
C SER A 91 -4.05 -4.25 -8.59
N ASP A 92 -4.48 -4.29 -9.84
CA ASP A 92 -5.12 -5.44 -10.49
C ASP A 92 -4.26 -6.71 -10.44
N GLN A 93 -2.93 -6.55 -10.45
CA GLN A 93 -1.95 -7.63 -10.30
C GLN A 93 -1.59 -7.93 -8.84
N SER A 94 -2.39 -7.45 -7.87
CA SER A 94 -2.19 -7.67 -6.43
C SER A 94 -0.92 -7.07 -5.84
N TYR A 95 -0.26 -6.14 -6.53
CA TYR A 95 0.88 -5.38 -5.98
C TYR A 95 0.36 -4.30 -5.04
N VAL A 96 1.03 -4.09 -3.91
CA VAL A 96 0.73 -2.97 -3.01
C VAL A 96 1.53 -1.76 -3.45
N GLY A 97 0.89 -0.60 -3.52
CA GLY A 97 1.50 0.67 -3.89
C GLY A 97 0.76 1.87 -3.31
N PHE A 98 1.19 3.07 -3.69
CA PHE A 98 0.64 4.33 -3.19
C PHE A 98 0.04 5.16 -4.32
N TYR A 99 -1.28 5.24 -4.36
CA TYR A 99 -2.04 5.78 -5.50
C TYR A 99 -2.89 6.99 -5.10
N ALA A 100 -3.36 7.73 -6.10
CA ALA A 100 -4.33 8.79 -5.86
C ALA A 100 -5.69 8.22 -5.43
N TRP A 101 -6.53 9.08 -4.86
CA TRP A 101 -7.86 8.75 -4.31
C TRP A 101 -8.71 7.85 -5.23
N SER A 102 -8.75 8.11 -6.53
CA SER A 102 -9.59 7.38 -7.49
C SER A 102 -9.29 5.89 -7.62
N GLY A 103 -8.13 5.43 -7.13
CA GLY A 103 -7.74 4.02 -7.09
C GLY A 103 -7.42 3.54 -5.67
N ALA A 104 -7.82 4.28 -4.64
CA ALA A 104 -7.53 3.93 -3.26
C ALA A 104 -8.42 2.75 -2.81
N THR A 105 -7.77 1.72 -2.28
CA THR A 105 -8.42 0.58 -1.63
C THR A 105 -8.20 0.68 -0.13
N VAL A 106 -8.92 -0.16 0.59
CA VAL A 106 -8.97 -0.14 2.06
C VAL A 106 -8.32 -1.40 2.57
N PHE A 107 -7.72 -1.25 3.75
CA PHE A 107 -7.14 -2.35 4.49
C PHE A 107 -7.72 -2.35 5.90
N HIS A 108 -7.93 -3.54 6.43
CA HIS A 108 -8.25 -3.73 7.83
C HIS A 108 -7.28 -4.75 8.45
N GLN A 109 -7.16 -4.70 9.76
CA GLN A 109 -6.30 -5.61 10.50
C GLN A 109 -7.12 -6.76 11.08
N GLU A 110 -6.72 -7.99 10.76
CA GLU A 110 -7.25 -9.23 11.34
C GLU A 110 -6.15 -9.89 12.17
N GLY A 111 -6.19 -9.68 13.49
CA GLY A 111 -5.13 -10.14 14.39
C GLY A 111 -3.79 -9.50 14.04
N GLU A 112 -2.80 -10.31 13.70
CA GLU A 112 -1.47 -9.85 13.28
C GLU A 112 -1.36 -9.65 11.77
N HIS A 113 -2.43 -9.77 10.99
CA HIS A 113 -2.36 -9.63 9.54
C HIS A 113 -3.10 -8.40 9.03
N LEU A 114 -2.56 -7.78 8.00
CA LEU A 114 -3.26 -6.74 7.26
C LEU A 114 -3.91 -7.35 6.02
N VAL A 115 -5.23 -7.15 5.87
CA VAL A 115 -6.03 -7.74 4.79
C VAL A 115 -6.53 -6.64 3.89
N SER A 116 -6.44 -6.83 2.57
CA SER A 116 -7.04 -5.90 1.61
C SER A 116 -8.52 -6.19 1.41
N ASP A 117 -9.35 -5.16 1.52
CA ASP A 117 -10.79 -5.25 1.27
C ASP A 117 -11.11 -5.51 -0.21
N TYR A 118 -10.17 -5.25 -1.13
CA TYR A 118 -10.43 -5.38 -2.56
C TYR A 118 -10.39 -6.83 -3.04
N ASN A 119 -9.45 -7.65 -2.55
CA ASN A 119 -9.35 -9.06 -2.93
C ASN A 119 -9.44 -10.05 -1.76
N GLY A 120 -9.58 -9.57 -0.52
CA GLY A 120 -9.70 -10.39 0.69
C GLY A 120 -8.41 -11.10 1.10
N GLN A 121 -7.28 -10.75 0.49
CA GLN A 121 -6.00 -11.42 0.74
C GLN A 121 -5.10 -10.61 1.67
N LYS A 122 -4.24 -11.32 2.39
CA LYS A 122 -3.32 -10.75 3.37
C LYS A 122 -2.11 -10.14 2.69
N LEU A 123 -1.54 -9.14 3.34
CA LEU A 123 -0.25 -8.58 2.98
C LEU A 123 0.80 -9.69 2.98
N SER A 124 1.49 -9.82 1.86
CA SER A 124 2.43 -10.90 1.60
C SER A 124 3.63 -10.41 0.80
N MET A 125 4.67 -11.23 0.77
CA MET A 125 5.91 -10.95 0.04
C MET A 125 6.39 -12.22 -0.65
N TYR A 126 6.79 -12.08 -1.91
CA TYR A 126 7.35 -13.19 -2.68
C TYR A 126 8.80 -13.48 -2.30
N SER A 127 9.65 -12.45 -2.26
CA SER A 127 11.06 -12.56 -1.89
C SER A 127 11.59 -11.31 -1.20
N THR A 128 12.47 -11.49 -0.22
CA THR A 128 13.23 -10.39 0.39
C THR A 128 14.23 -9.74 -0.57
N ASP A 129 14.61 -10.43 -1.66
CA ASP A 129 15.62 -9.95 -2.60
C ASP A 129 15.11 -8.76 -3.44
N ASN A 130 13.84 -8.79 -3.82
CA ASN A 130 13.18 -7.68 -4.53
C ASN A 130 12.39 -6.77 -3.58
N GLY A 131 11.97 -7.30 -2.44
CA GLY A 131 11.28 -6.59 -1.36
C GLY A 131 9.87 -6.12 -1.70
N TYR A 132 9.28 -6.48 -2.85
CA TYR A 132 7.94 -6.00 -3.19
C TYR A 132 6.87 -6.62 -2.30
N LEU A 133 5.87 -5.80 -1.95
CA LEU A 133 4.73 -6.23 -1.17
C LEU A 133 3.50 -6.45 -2.05
N TYR A 134 2.72 -7.46 -1.68
CA TYR A 134 1.57 -7.95 -2.41
C TYR A 134 0.39 -8.18 -1.47
N CYS A 135 -0.81 -8.38 -2.03
CA CYS A 135 -1.91 -9.03 -1.33
C CYS A 135 -2.25 -10.34 -2.05
N TRP A 136 -1.41 -11.34 -1.80
CA TRP A 136 -1.52 -12.64 -2.45
C TRP A 136 -1.16 -13.78 -1.49
N ASP A 137 -2.15 -14.54 -1.03
CA ASP A 137 -2.00 -15.53 0.04
C ASP A 137 -1.13 -16.73 -0.35
N LYS A 138 -0.82 -16.90 -1.65
CA LYS A 138 0.12 -17.94 -2.11
C LYS A 138 1.59 -17.58 -1.83
N TYR A 139 1.88 -16.33 -1.49
CA TYR A 139 3.21 -15.88 -1.09
C TYR A 139 3.38 -15.97 0.43
N THR A 140 4.55 -15.53 0.92
CA THR A 140 4.81 -15.48 2.36
C THR A 140 3.94 -14.42 2.99
N VAL A 141 2.89 -14.84 3.69
CA VAL A 141 1.99 -13.95 4.44
C VAL A 141 2.76 -13.31 5.61
N LEU A 142 2.61 -11.99 5.74
CA LEU A 142 3.32 -11.19 6.72
C LEU A 142 2.45 -10.94 7.96
N GLU A 143 3.11 -10.95 9.10
CA GLU A 143 2.63 -10.36 10.34
C GLU A 143 2.95 -8.85 10.31
N VAL A 144 2.04 -8.04 10.84
CA VAL A 144 2.13 -6.60 10.87
C VAL A 144 1.99 -6.06 12.29
N GLN A 145 2.74 -5.02 12.58
CA GLN A 145 2.59 -4.24 13.80
C GLN A 145 2.57 -2.74 13.47
N LEU A 146 1.42 -2.10 13.74
CA LEU A 146 1.28 -0.65 13.69
C LEU A 146 2.02 -0.04 14.87
N THR A 147 3.02 0.78 14.59
CA THR A 147 3.90 1.36 15.62
C THR A 147 3.87 2.88 15.49
N SER A 148 3.55 3.58 16.58
CA SER A 148 3.74 5.04 16.63
C SER A 148 5.24 5.37 16.66
N PRO A 149 5.69 6.45 15.99
CA PRO A 149 7.08 6.87 15.99
C PRO A 149 7.63 7.23 17.37
#